data_AF-A0A822FCK6-F1
#
_entry.id   AF-A0A822FCK6-F1
#
_cell.length_a   1.000
_cell.length_b   1.000
_cell.length_c   1.000
_cell.angle_alpha   90.00
_cell.angle_beta   90.00
_cell.angle_gamma   90.00
#
_symmetry.space_group_name_H-M   'P 1'
#
loop_
_entity.id
_entity.type
_entity.pdbx_description
1 polymer ?
#
loop_
_entity_poly.entity_id
_entity_poly.type
_entity_poly.pdbx_seq_one_letter_code
_entity_poly.pdbx_strand_id
1 'polypeptide(L)'
;MRRRFEKRIYIPLPDVKERAAMFKYHLGTDIPYEIQDHEWMELGQKANHYSGADIAVVCREALLRPLRRLCSSTHFKRVKNPNSDGPSELWLLCSPNDPDAKEISFDELDCDDLFEPPVNMSDMLAALARQKPTVGDNDLIEYEKFTEISGQEGY
;
A
#
# COMPACT_ATOMS: atom_id res chain seq x y z
N MET A 1 32.10 -8.96 20.18
CA MET A 1 31.39 -7.89 20.95
C MET A 1 30.16 -8.40 21.75
N ARG A 2 30.12 -9.65 22.24
CA ARG A 2 28.93 -10.19 22.95
C ARG A 2 28.82 -9.80 24.44
N ARG A 3 29.88 -9.24 25.03
CA ARG A 3 30.02 -9.02 26.49
C ARG A 3 29.62 -7.61 26.98
N ARG A 4 29.42 -6.64 26.07
CA ARG A 4 29.13 -5.23 26.44
C ARG A 4 27.68 -4.79 26.20
N PHE A 5 26.81 -5.68 25.73
CA PHE A 5 25.38 -5.44 25.60
C PHE A 5 24.66 -6.23 26.68
N GLU A 6 24.19 -5.52 27.70
CA GLU A 6 23.58 -6.07 28.91
C GLU A 6 22.13 -6.53 28.68
N LYS A 7 21.39 -5.85 27.78
CA LYS A 7 20.02 -6.21 27.41
C LYS A 7 19.95 -6.67 25.96
N ARG A 8 19.18 -7.73 25.71
CA ARG A 8 18.92 -8.28 24.37
C ARG A 8 17.42 -8.46 24.21
N ILE A 9 16.83 -7.71 23.30
CA ILE A 9 15.39 -7.76 23.01
C ILE A 9 15.25 -8.23 21.57
N TYR A 10 14.64 -9.39 21.39
CA TYR A 10 14.24 -9.85 20.07
C TYR A 10 12.95 -9.14 19.66
N ILE A 11 12.93 -8.58 18.45
CA ILE A 11 11.74 -7.97 17.85
C ILE A 11 11.28 -8.93 16.76
N PRO A 12 10.17 -9.67 16.97
CA PRO A 12 9.67 -10.62 15.99
C PRO A 12 9.11 -9.92 14.75
N LEU A 13 8.84 -10.69 13.70
CA LEU A 13 8.02 -10.22 12.60
C LEU A 13 6.59 -9.91 13.08
N PRO A 14 5.91 -8.93 12.45
CA PRO A 14 4.57 -8.55 12.86
C PRO A 14 3.54 -9.66 12.58
N ASP A 15 2.58 -9.80 13.48
CA ASP A 15 1.42 -10.67 13.34
C ASP A 15 0.41 -10.15 12.31
N VAL A 16 -0.55 -10.99 11.90
CA VAL A 16 -1.59 -10.65 10.90
C VAL A 16 -2.27 -9.31 11.21
N LYS A 17 -2.66 -9.08 12.47
CA LYS A 17 -3.33 -7.84 12.90
C LYS A 17 -2.40 -6.63 12.83
N GLU A 18 -1.14 -6.82 13.20
CA GLU A 18 -0.13 -5.76 13.15
C GLU A 18 0.19 -5.41 11.70
N ARG A 19 0.29 -6.39 10.80
CA ARG A 19 0.46 -6.15 9.37
C ARG A 19 -0.74 -5.41 8.76
N ALA A 20 -1.97 -5.80 9.13
CA ALA A 20 -3.17 -5.07 8.70
C ALA A 20 -3.15 -3.60 9.16
N ALA A 21 -2.75 -3.35 10.41
CA ALA A 21 -2.58 -2.00 10.93
C ALA A 21 -1.45 -1.23 10.21
N MET A 22 -0.34 -1.88 9.89
CA MET A 22 0.76 -1.29 9.12
C MET A 22 0.32 -0.91 7.71
N PHE A 23 -0.48 -1.74 7.03
CA PHE A 23 -1.05 -1.41 5.73
C PHE A 23 -1.89 -0.14 5.79
N LYS A 24 -2.82 -0.07 6.76
CA LYS A 24 -3.68 1.10 6.99
C LYS A 24 -2.86 2.35 7.34
N TYR A 25 -1.83 2.21 8.17
CA TYR A 25 -0.93 3.30 8.54
C TYR A 25 -0.13 3.82 7.34
N HIS A 26 0.43 2.93 6.53
CA HIS A 26 1.26 3.31 5.38
C HIS A 26 0.48 3.87 4.20
N LEU A 27 -0.81 3.53 4.05
CA LEU A 27 -1.66 4.17 3.05
C LEU A 27 -2.02 5.61 3.44
N GLY A 28 -2.05 5.90 4.74
CA GLY A 28 -2.35 7.23 5.27
C GLY A 28 -3.83 7.62 5.14
N THR A 29 -4.15 8.85 5.51
CA THR A 29 -5.50 9.46 5.37
C THR A 29 -5.59 10.48 4.24
N ASP A 30 -4.45 10.88 3.69
CA ASP A 30 -4.36 11.97 2.73
C ASP A 30 -4.74 11.52 1.31
N ILE A 31 -4.63 10.22 1.04
CA ILE A 31 -4.93 9.62 -0.27
C ILE A 31 -6.26 8.88 -0.16
N PRO A 32 -7.21 9.11 -1.09
CA PRO A 32 -8.47 8.39 -1.08
C PRO A 32 -8.24 6.90 -1.38
N TYR A 33 -8.89 6.03 -0.61
CA TYR A 33 -8.87 4.60 -0.83
C TYR A 33 -10.25 3.97 -0.58
N GLU A 34 -10.53 2.94 -1.35
CA GLU A 34 -11.75 2.14 -1.26
C GLU A 34 -11.37 0.75 -0.73
N ILE A 35 -11.02 0.69 0.56
CA ILE A 35 -10.61 -0.53 1.24
C ILE A 35 -11.37 -0.61 2.57
N GLN A 36 -12.14 -1.67 2.75
CA GLN A 36 -12.96 -1.95 3.92
C GLN A 36 -12.14 -2.59 5.05
N ASP A 37 -12.66 -2.52 6.28
CA ASP A 37 -11.93 -3.03 7.45
C ASP A 37 -11.59 -4.53 7.38
N HIS A 38 -12.43 -5.34 6.73
CA HIS A 38 -12.17 -6.77 6.53
C HIS A 38 -11.07 -7.04 5.49
N GLU A 39 -10.91 -6.17 4.50
CA GLU A 39 -9.90 -6.32 3.44
C GLU A 39 -8.49 -6.04 3.98
N TRP A 40 -8.34 -5.16 4.97
CA TRP A 40 -7.06 -4.98 5.68
C TRP A 40 -6.59 -6.26 6.35
N MET A 41 -7.51 -7.00 6.96
CA MET A 41 -7.20 -8.30 7.57
C MET A 41 -6.81 -9.33 6.51
N GLU A 42 -7.46 -9.32 5.35
CA GLU A 42 -7.08 -10.18 4.22
C GLU A 42 -5.66 -9.86 3.72
N LEU A 43 -5.32 -8.57 3.56
CA LEU A 43 -3.96 -8.15 3.20
C LEU A 43 -2.93 -8.60 4.24
N GLY A 44 -3.25 -8.47 5.52
CA GLY A 44 -2.42 -8.97 6.62
C GLY A 44 -2.17 -10.48 6.53
N GLN A 45 -3.18 -11.27 6.16
CA GLN A 45 -3.04 -12.72 5.99
C GLN A 45 -2.19 -13.09 4.76
N LYS A 46 -2.34 -12.36 3.65
CA LYS A 46 -1.56 -12.60 2.42
C LYS A 46 -0.11 -12.16 2.55
N ALA A 47 0.20 -11.19 3.41
CA ALA A 47 1.54 -10.70 3.67
C ALA A 47 2.31 -11.53 4.72
N ASN A 48 2.22 -12.86 4.67
CA ASN A 48 2.99 -13.71 5.58
C ASN A 48 4.50 -13.53 5.40
N HIS A 49 5.23 -13.46 6.51
CA HIS A 49 6.68 -13.21 6.56
C HIS A 49 7.13 -11.82 6.08
N TYR A 50 6.19 -10.90 5.85
CA TYR A 50 6.54 -9.53 5.51
C TYR A 50 6.99 -8.78 6.76
N SER A 51 8.10 -8.08 6.64
CA SER A 51 8.52 -7.06 7.60
C SER A 51 7.72 -5.77 7.38
N GLY A 52 7.78 -4.84 8.34
CA GLY A 52 7.22 -3.49 8.16
C GLY A 52 7.81 -2.76 6.95
N ALA A 53 9.08 -3.02 6.61
CA ALA A 53 9.72 -2.45 5.44
C ALA A 53 9.10 -2.98 4.13
N ASP A 54 8.81 -4.28 4.06
CA ASP A 54 8.16 -4.89 2.90
C ASP A 54 6.75 -4.32 2.70
N ILE A 55 5.98 -4.18 3.78
CA ILE A 55 4.64 -3.58 3.75
C ILE A 55 4.70 -2.14 3.24
N ALA A 56 5.66 -1.34 3.71
CA ALA A 56 5.84 0.02 3.25
C ALA A 56 6.17 0.09 1.74
N VAL A 57 6.94 -0.86 1.20
CA VAL A 57 7.20 -0.96 -0.23
C VAL A 57 5.92 -1.31 -1.00
N VAL A 58 5.13 -2.26 -0.51
CA VAL A 58 3.86 -2.65 -1.14
C VAL A 58 2.90 -1.46 -1.20
N CYS A 59 2.72 -0.72 -0.10
CA CYS A 59 1.85 0.46 -0.09
C CYS A 59 2.34 1.50 -1.09
N ARG A 60 3.64 1.83 -1.11
CA ARG A 60 4.19 2.78 -2.09
C ARG A 60 3.94 2.35 -3.54
N GLU A 61 4.11 1.08 -3.85
CA GLU A 61 3.84 0.57 -5.21
C GLU A 61 2.34 0.61 -5.54
N ALA A 62 1.46 0.35 -4.58
CA ALA A 62 0.02 0.45 -4.75
C ALA A 62 -0.43 1.89 -5.00
N LEU A 63 0.11 2.86 -4.27
CA LEU A 63 -0.16 4.30 -4.45
C LEU A 63 0.22 4.80 -5.85
N LEU A 64 1.25 4.22 -6.47
CA LEU A 64 1.67 4.59 -7.83
C LEU A 64 0.80 3.97 -8.94
N ARG A 65 -0.08 3.01 -8.64
CA ARG A 65 -0.88 2.32 -9.67
C ARG A 65 -1.96 3.21 -10.29
N PRO A 66 -2.78 3.96 -9.53
CA PRO A 66 -3.71 4.92 -10.11
C PRO A 66 -3.00 5.94 -11.01
N LEU A 67 -1.86 6.47 -10.55
CA LEU A 67 -1.05 7.43 -11.31
C LEU A 67 -0.54 6.83 -12.63
N ARG A 68 -0.04 5.60 -12.62
CA ARG A 68 0.40 4.92 -13.86
C ARG A 68 -0.75 4.72 -14.85
N ARG A 69 -1.94 4.36 -14.36
CA ARG A 69 -3.15 4.24 -15.20
C ARG A 69 -3.48 5.59 -15.85
N LEU A 70 -3.40 6.67 -15.07
CA LEU A 70 -3.63 8.03 -15.49
C LEU A 70 -2.68 8.48 -16.61
N CYS A 71 -1.37 8.32 -16.41
CA CYS A 71 -0.38 8.66 -17.42
C CYS A 71 -0.53 7.85 -18.72
N SER A 72 -1.04 6.62 -18.62
CA SER A 72 -1.22 5.73 -19.79
C SER A 72 -2.55 5.89 -20.50
N SER A 73 -3.48 6.67 -19.96
CA SER A 73 -4.82 6.83 -20.52
C SER A 73 -4.83 7.86 -21.63
N THR A 74 -5.65 7.60 -22.64
CA THR A 74 -5.91 8.50 -23.75
C THR A 74 -7.28 9.17 -23.64
N HIS A 75 -8.15 8.70 -22.74
CA HIS A 75 -9.54 9.15 -22.64
C HIS A 75 -9.89 9.60 -21.23
N PHE A 76 -10.49 10.80 -21.13
CA PHE A 76 -10.92 11.42 -19.90
C PHE A 76 -12.34 11.99 -20.01
N LYS A 77 -13.05 11.99 -18.89
CA LYS A 77 -14.43 12.50 -18.76
C LYS A 77 -14.48 13.59 -17.69
N ARG A 78 -15.26 14.64 -17.92
CA ARG A 78 -15.55 15.64 -16.88
C ARG A 78 -16.62 15.11 -15.92
N VAL A 79 -16.33 15.10 -14.64
CA VAL A 79 -17.25 14.71 -13.56
C VAL A 79 -17.34 15.81 -12.51
N LYS A 80 -18.48 15.93 -11.83
CA LYS A 80 -18.61 16.87 -10.71
C LYS A 80 -17.85 16.33 -9.50
N ASN A 81 -17.11 17.18 -8.81
CA ASN A 81 -16.39 16.78 -7.61
C ASN A 81 -17.38 16.31 -6.52
N PRO A 82 -17.29 15.05 -6.03
CA PRO A 82 -18.14 14.58 -4.94
C PRO A 82 -17.74 15.14 -3.56
N ASN A 83 -16.53 15.70 -3.43
CA ASN A 83 -15.94 16.11 -2.15
C ASN A 83 -16.06 17.62 -1.86
N SER A 84 -16.59 18.42 -2.79
CA SER A 84 -16.82 19.85 -2.58
C SER A 84 -18.21 20.27 -3.08
N ASP A 85 -18.92 21.08 -2.29
CA ASP A 85 -20.20 21.71 -2.66
C ASP A 85 -20.05 22.80 -3.77
N GLY A 86 -18.88 22.90 -4.40
CA GLY A 86 -18.56 23.87 -5.45
C GLY A 86 -18.74 23.32 -6.87
N PRO A 87 -18.83 24.19 -7.89
CA PRO A 87 -18.99 23.80 -9.30
C PRO A 87 -17.67 23.39 -9.97
N SER A 88 -16.80 22.65 -9.28
CA SER A 88 -15.53 22.18 -9.85
C SER A 88 -15.76 20.89 -10.63
N GLU A 89 -15.69 20.97 -11.95
CA GLU A 89 -15.65 19.80 -12.83
C GLU A 89 -14.22 19.26 -12.88
N LEU A 90 -14.01 18.01 -12.52
CA LEU A 90 -12.71 17.35 -12.55
C LEU A 90 -12.63 16.35 -13.69
N TRP A 91 -11.43 16.12 -14.20
CA TRP A 91 -11.14 15.09 -15.18
C TRP A 91 -10.96 13.74 -14.50
N LEU A 92 -11.77 12.77 -14.91
CA LEU A 92 -11.70 11.38 -14.48
C LEU A 92 -11.28 10.49 -15.65
N LEU A 93 -10.49 9.46 -15.35
CA LEU A 93 -10.16 8.40 -16.30
C LEU A 93 -11.43 7.67 -16.74
N CYS A 94 -11.63 7.50 -18.05
CA CYS A 94 -12.81 6.80 -18.58
C CYS A 94 -12.45 5.75 -19.62
N SER A 95 -13.40 4.87 -19.93
CA SER A 95 -13.24 3.90 -21.01
C SER A 95 -13.30 4.62 -22.36
N PRO A 96 -12.56 4.17 -23.39
CA PRO A 96 -12.72 4.69 -24.75
C PRO A 96 -14.14 4.57 -25.31
N ASN A 97 -14.96 3.68 -24.74
CA ASN A 97 -16.34 3.45 -25.17
C ASN A 97 -17.37 4.31 -24.44
N ASP A 98 -16.96 5.17 -23.51
CA ASP A 98 -17.90 6.04 -22.80
C ASP A 98 -18.41 7.17 -23.71
N PRO A 99 -19.73 7.49 -23.69
CA PRO A 99 -20.31 8.51 -24.57
C PRO A 99 -19.80 9.93 -24.29
N ASP A 100 -19.33 10.17 -23.06
CA ASP A 100 -18.76 11.46 -22.62
C ASP A 100 -17.22 11.46 -22.63
N ALA A 101 -16.59 10.43 -23.22
CA ALA A 101 -15.14 10.32 -23.29
C ALA A 101 -14.58 11.35 -24.26
N LYS A 102 -13.59 12.12 -23.79
CA LYS A 102 -12.79 13.01 -24.61
C LYS A 102 -11.39 12.44 -24.73
N GLU A 103 -10.90 12.36 -25.96
CA GLU A 103 -9.51 12.00 -26.22
C GLU A 103 -8.63 13.21 -25.89
N ILE A 104 -7.86 13.09 -24.80
CA ILE A 104 -6.92 14.11 -24.33
C ILE A 104 -5.75 13.39 -23.69
N SER A 105 -4.52 13.84 -23.99
CA SER A 105 -3.32 13.29 -23.37
C SER A 105 -3.19 13.81 -21.94
N PHE A 106 -2.59 13.02 -21.05
CA PHE A 106 -2.29 13.45 -19.68
C PHE A 106 -1.46 14.74 -19.64
N ASP A 107 -0.55 14.95 -20.59
CA ASP A 107 0.31 16.14 -20.66
C ASP A 107 -0.46 17.44 -20.93
N GLU A 108 -1.69 17.35 -21.43
CA GLU A 108 -2.55 18.50 -21.74
C GLU A 108 -3.51 18.84 -20.59
N LEU A 109 -3.50 18.07 -19.50
CA LEU A 109 -4.38 18.25 -18.35
C LEU A 109 -3.72 19.09 -17.26
N ASP A 110 -4.45 20.06 -16.73
CA ASP A 110 -4.07 20.76 -15.51
C ASP A 110 -4.26 19.82 -14.31
N CYS A 111 -3.21 19.70 -13.47
CA CYS A 111 -3.24 18.82 -12.29
C CYS A 111 -4.28 19.27 -11.25
N ASP A 112 -4.61 20.56 -11.18
CA ASP A 112 -5.62 21.08 -10.24
C ASP A 112 -7.05 20.65 -10.62
N ASP A 113 -7.28 20.36 -11.90
CA ASP A 113 -8.55 19.93 -12.47
C ASP A 113 -8.68 18.41 -12.53
N LEU A 114 -7.76 17.67 -11.92
CA LEU A 114 -7.67 16.22 -12.04
C LEU A 114 -8.34 15.52 -10.87
N PHE A 115 -9.18 14.52 -11.16
CA PHE A 115 -9.69 13.62 -10.14
C PHE A 115 -8.73 12.45 -9.95
N GLU A 116 -8.13 12.39 -8.77
CA GLU A 116 -7.27 11.28 -8.37
C GLU A 116 -8.11 10.02 -8.09
N PRO A 117 -7.92 8.92 -8.85
CA PRO A 117 -8.66 7.69 -8.60
C PRO A 117 -8.25 7.09 -7.25
N PRO A 118 -9.21 6.62 -6.42
CA PRO A 118 -8.87 6.00 -5.16
C PRO A 118 -8.08 4.71 -5.36
N VAL A 119 -7.21 4.40 -4.40
CA VAL A 119 -6.52 3.11 -4.34
C VAL A 119 -7.52 2.04 -3.91
N ASN A 120 -7.60 0.96 -4.67
CA ASN A 120 -8.51 -0.15 -4.41
C ASN A 120 -7.76 -1.44 -4.01
N MET A 121 -8.52 -2.46 -3.59
CA MET A 121 -7.97 -3.76 -3.22
C MET A 121 -7.22 -4.45 -4.37
N SER A 122 -7.66 -4.27 -5.63
CA SER A 122 -6.94 -4.83 -6.79
C SER A 122 -5.55 -4.23 -6.96
N ASP A 123 -5.38 -2.94 -6.70
CA ASP A 123 -4.07 -2.28 -6.72
C ASP A 123 -3.15 -2.84 -5.63
N MET A 124 -3.68 -3.02 -4.42
CA MET A 124 -2.95 -3.59 -3.29
C MET A 124 -2.53 -5.04 -3.55
N LEU A 125 -3.45 -5.89 -4.03
CA LEU A 125 -3.16 -7.29 -4.34
C LEU A 125 -2.13 -7.42 -5.45
N ALA A 126 -2.22 -6.59 -6.48
CA ALA A 126 -1.26 -6.62 -7.56
C ALA A 126 0.12 -6.07 -7.13
N ALA A 127 0.17 -5.12 -6.18
CA ALA A 127 1.43 -4.69 -5.57
C ALA A 127 2.04 -5.80 -4.71
N LEU A 128 1.22 -6.48 -3.91
CA LEU A 128 1.63 -7.61 -3.06
C LEU A 128 2.14 -8.80 -3.89
N ALA A 129 1.52 -9.08 -5.03
CA ALA A 129 1.97 -10.15 -5.94
C ALA A 129 3.35 -9.88 -6.57
N ARG A 130 3.75 -8.60 -6.67
CA ARG A 130 5.03 -8.21 -7.25
C ARG A 130 6.16 -8.26 -6.23
N GLN A 131 5.87 -7.93 -4.98
CA GLN A 131 6.85 -7.94 -3.90
C GLN A 131 7.01 -9.35 -3.33
N LYS A 132 8.23 -9.70 -2.92
CA LYS A 132 8.50 -10.93 -2.16
C LYS A 132 8.90 -10.54 -0.74
N PRO A 133 8.59 -11.37 0.27
CA PRO A 133 9.05 -11.12 1.63
C PRO A 133 10.58 -11.13 1.67
N THR A 134 11.17 -10.20 2.42
CA THR A 134 12.62 -10.14 2.57
C THR A 134 13.13 -11.23 3.52
N VAL A 135 12.30 -11.68 4.47
CA VAL A 135 12.67 -12.70 5.46
C VAL A 135 12.14 -14.06 5.03
N GLY A 136 13.03 -15.05 4.93
CA GLY A 136 12.68 -16.43 4.62
C GLY A 136 12.47 -17.28 5.87
N ASP A 137 11.94 -18.49 5.68
CA ASP A 137 11.71 -19.44 6.78
C ASP A 137 13.00 -19.86 7.49
N ASN A 138 14.11 -19.98 6.75
CA ASN A 138 15.41 -20.31 7.33
C ASN A 138 15.92 -19.24 8.30
N ASP A 139 15.67 -17.96 7.99
CA ASP A 139 16.08 -16.85 8.83
C ASP A 139 15.31 -16.86 10.16
N LEU A 140 14.01 -17.20 10.12
CA LEU A 140 13.18 -17.34 11.31
C LEU A 140 13.68 -18.45 12.24
N ILE A 141 14.04 -19.60 11.69
CA ILE A 141 14.60 -20.72 12.46
C ILE A 141 15.93 -20.30 13.12
N GLU A 142 16.77 -19.53 12.41
CA GLU A 142 18.01 -19.01 12.99
C GLU A 142 17.74 -18.02 14.12
N TYR A 143 16.73 -17.14 13.98
CA TYR A 143 16.34 -16.20 15.02
C TYR A 143 15.77 -16.87 16.27
N GLU A 144 14.96 -17.92 16.11
CA GLU A 144 14.44 -18.71 17.23
C GLU A 144 15.59 -19.37 18.00
N LYS A 145 16.48 -20.07 17.29
CA LYS A 145 17.68 -20.69 17.89
C LYS A 145 18.54 -19.65 18.60
N PHE A 146 18.74 -18.49 18.00
CA PHE A 146 19.52 -17.41 18.61
C PHE A 146 18.86 -16.90 19.90
N THR A 147 17.53 -16.80 19.92
CA THR A 147 16.75 -16.33 21.08
C THR A 147 16.78 -17.35 22.23
N GLU A 148 16.67 -18.65 21.93
CA GLU A 148 16.81 -19.73 22.90
C GLU A 148 18.21 -19.75 23.54
N ILE A 149 19.27 -19.57 22.74
CA ILE A 149 20.66 -19.59 23.21
C ILE A 149 21.00 -18.34 24.01
N SER A 150 20.41 -17.19 23.68
CA SER A 150 20.77 -15.89 24.25
C SER A 150 19.94 -15.47 25.46
N GLY A 151 18.76 -16.08 25.66
CA GLY A 151 17.80 -15.72 26.71
C GLY A 151 17.13 -14.35 26.47
N GLN A 152 15.82 -14.26 26.71
CA GLN A 152 15.12 -12.98 26.88
C GLN A 152 15.25 -12.54 28.34
N GLU A 153 16.44 -12.16 28.80
CA GLU A 153 16.56 -11.50 30.11
C GLU A 153 16.19 -10.02 29.95
N GLY A 154 14.90 -9.74 30.19
CA GLY A 154 14.37 -8.40 30.42
C GLY A 154 13.41 -8.43 31.60
N TYR A 155 13.93 -8.10 32.79
CA TYR A 155 13.12 -7.53 33.87
C TYR A 155 13.10 -6.00 33.72
#